data_AF-A0A671M232-F1
#
_entry.id   AF-A0A671M232-F1
#
_cell.length_a   1.000
_cell.length_b   1.000
_cell.length_c   1.000
_cell.angle_alpha   90.00
_cell.angle_beta   90.00
_cell.angle_gamma   90.00
#
_symmetry.space_group_name_H-M   'P 1'
#
loop_
_entity.id
_entity.type
_entity.pdbx_description
1 polymer ?
#
loop_
_entity_poly.entity_id
_entity_poly.type
_entity_poly.pdbx_seq_one_letter_code
_entity_poly.pdbx_strand_id
1 'polypeptide(L)' 'MNRPAPVEITYECMRFLITHNPTNSQLVKFTEELKSFGVQTLVRVCDATYDKTPVEKEGIEVLVRFSVREIPG' A
#
# COMPACT_ATOMS: atom_id res chain seq x y z
N MET A 1 8.44 17.59 8.03
CA MET A 1 9.24 16.81 7.05
C MET A 1 8.43 16.75 5.76
N ASN A 2 9.02 17.13 4.63
CA ASN A 2 8.41 16.99 3.30
C ASN A 2 8.32 15.49 2.99
N ARG A 3 7.12 14.92 3.04
CA ARG A 3 6.88 13.56 2.56
C ARG A 3 6.88 13.62 1.03
N PRO A 4 7.73 12.86 0.33
CA PRO A 4 7.66 12.72 -1.11
C PRO A 4 6.25 12.33 -1.56
N ALA A 5 5.82 12.85 -2.72
CA ALA A 5 4.57 12.45 -3.33
C ALA A 5 4.56 10.94 -3.59
N PRO A 6 3.40 10.28 -3.53
CA PRO A 6 3.28 8.88 -3.91
C PRO A 6 3.72 8.70 -5.37
N VAL A 7 4.41 7.59 -5.66
CA VAL A 7 4.92 7.29 -7.00
C VAL A 7 4.12 6.13 -7.59
N GLU A 8 3.55 6.34 -8.77
CA GLU A 8 2.82 5.33 -9.51
C GLU A 8 3.72 4.72 -10.58
N ILE A 9 3.76 3.38 -10.64
CA ILE A 9 4.49 2.62 -11.66
C ILE A 9 3.48 1.75 -12.39
N THR A 10 3.43 1.88 -13.71
CA THR A 10 2.57 1.08 -14.59
C THR A 10 3.42 0.26 -15.54
N TYR A 11 3.07 -1.02 -15.71
CA TYR A 11 3.65 -1.89 -16.72
C TYR A 11 2.60 -2.88 -17.20
N GLU A 12 2.28 -2.83 -18.49
CA GLU A 12 1.19 -3.60 -19.10
C GLU A 12 -0.14 -3.45 -18.32
N CYS A 13 -0.74 -4.55 -17.87
CA CYS A 13 -1.97 -4.56 -17.08
C CYS A 13 -1.73 -4.39 -15.57
N MET A 14 -0.49 -4.12 -15.14
CA MET A 14 -0.11 -4.00 -13.73
C MET A 14 0.13 -2.54 -13.34
N ARG A 15 -0.24 -2.23 -12.09
CA ARG A 15 -0.12 -0.89 -11.52
C ARG A 15 0.26 -0.97 -10.04
N PHE A 16 1.33 -0.29 -9.69
CA PHE A 16 1.89 -0.26 -8.34
C PHE A 16 1.95 1.17 -7.83
N LEU A 17 1.59 1.35 -6.56
CA LEU A 17 1.70 2.61 -5.86
C LEU A 17 2.75 2.47 -4.76
N ILE A 18 3.86 3.20 -4.90
CA ILE A 18 4.93 3.27 -3.89
C ILE A 18 4.69 4.48 -3.01
N THR A 19 4.54 4.23 -1.71
CA THR A 19 4.25 5.26 -0.70
C THR A 19 5.15 5.06 0.53
N HIS A 20 5.35 6.13 1.31
CA HIS A 20 6.04 6.00 2.59
C HIS A 20 5.13 5.37 3.65
N ASN A 21 5.75 4.71 4.62
CA ASN A 21 5.07 4.21 5.80
C ASN A 21 4.34 5.34 6.56
N PRO A 22 3.03 5.23 6.82
CA PRO A 22 2.29 6.24 7.58
C PRO A 22 2.60 6.17 9.08
N THR A 23 2.31 7.26 9.80
CA THR A 23 2.16 7.23 11.27
C THR A 23 0.70 6.91 11.65
N ASN A 24 0.46 6.52 12.90
CA ASN A 24 -0.91 6.27 13.40
C ASN A 24 -1.85 7.48 13.20
N SER A 25 -1.34 8.71 13.36
CA SER A 25 -2.11 9.94 13.14
C SER A 25 -2.45 10.22 11.67
N GLN A 26 -1.74 9.60 10.74
CA GLN A 26 -1.93 9.78 9.29
C GLN A 26 -2.71 8.63 8.65
N LEU A 27 -3.03 7.57 9.41
CA LEU A 27 -3.59 6.34 8.88
C LEU A 27 -4.94 6.54 8.18
N VAL A 28 -5.76 7.47 8.66
CA VAL A 28 -7.05 7.83 8.03
C VAL A 28 -6.82 8.40 6.63
N LYS A 29 -6.02 9.48 6.53
CA LYS A 29 -5.70 10.11 5.25
C LYS A 29 -4.98 9.16 4.29
N PHE A 30 -4.10 8.32 4.83
CA PHE A 30 -3.40 7.32 4.06
C PHE A 30 -4.37 6.31 3.43
N THR A 31 -5.38 5.86 4.19
CA THR A 31 -6.38 4.92 3.68
C THR A 31 -7.27 5.57 2.61
N GLU A 32 -7.62 6.85 2.77
CA GLU A 32 -8.34 7.64 1.75
C GLU A 32 -7.53 7.78 0.46
N GLU A 33 -6.21 8.06 0.56
CA GLU A 33 -5.31 8.09 -0.59
C GLU A 33 -5.27 6.72 -1.29
N LEU A 34 -5.08 5.62 -0.56
CA LEU A 34 -5.07 4.28 -1.18
C LEU A 34 -6.35 4.00 -1.97
N LYS A 35 -7.51 4.42 -1.43
CA LYS A 35 -8.79 4.29 -2.14
C LYS A 35 -8.89 5.16 -3.37
N SER A 36 -8.41 6.40 -3.33
CA SER A 36 -8.48 7.30 -4.48
C SER A 36 -7.63 6.78 -5.66
N PHE A 37 -6.53 6.09 -5.37
CA PHE A 37 -5.72 5.36 -6.35
C PHE A 37 -6.29 3.98 -6.72
N GLY A 38 -7.40 3.54 -6.09
CA GLY A 38 -8.02 2.25 -6.36
C GLY A 38 -7.15 1.05 -5.94
N VAL A 39 -6.32 1.21 -4.91
CA VAL A 39 -5.49 0.13 -4.36
C VAL A 39 -6.39 -0.88 -3.66
N GLN A 40 -6.27 -2.15 -4.03
CA GLN A 40 -7.00 -3.27 -3.40
C GLN A 40 -6.10 -4.06 -2.43
N THR A 41 -4.80 -4.10 -2.71
CA THR A 41 -3.82 -4.85 -1.92
C THR A 41 -2.66 -3.94 -1.54
N LEU A 42 -2.36 -3.85 -0.25
CA LEU A 42 -1.24 -3.12 0.32
C LEU A 42 -0.16 -4.11 0.81
N VAL A 43 1.05 -3.98 0.27
CA VAL A 43 2.19 -4.78 0.72
C VAL A 43 3.07 -3.94 1.65
N ARG A 44 3.33 -4.45 2.86
CA ARG A 44 4.34 -3.92 3.78
C ARG A 44 5.60 -4.76 3.68
N VAL A 45 6.71 -4.13 3.34
CA VAL A 45 8.04 -4.78 3.20
C VAL A 45 8.97 -4.52 4.38
N CYS A 46 8.60 -3.58 5.26
CA CYS A 46 9.33 -3.21 6.47
C CYS A 46 8.54 -3.65 7.73
N ASP A 47 9.15 -3.46 8.90
CA ASP A 47 8.50 -3.70 10.18
C ASP A 47 7.17 -2.94 10.30
N ALA A 48 6.15 -3.63 10.83
CA ALA A 48 4.84 -3.04 11.01
C ALA A 48 4.84 -2.05 12.19
N THR A 49 4.70 -0.76 11.90
CA THR A 49 4.66 0.30 12.93
C THR A 49 3.25 0.78 13.27
N TYR A 50 2.21 0.22 12.63
CA TYR A 50 0.81 0.59 12.81
C TYR A 50 -0.11 -0.64 12.66
N ASP A 51 -1.28 -0.59 13.30
CA ASP A 51 -2.28 -1.64 13.21
C ASP A 51 -2.97 -1.65 11.85
N LYS A 52 -3.18 -2.85 11.29
CA LYS A 52 -3.72 -3.03 9.93
C LYS A 52 -5.24 -3.03 9.87
N THR A 53 -5.89 -3.27 11.01
CA THR A 53 -7.35 -3.39 11.10
C THR A 53 -8.10 -2.21 10.47
N PRO A 54 -7.68 -0.93 10.64
CA PRO A 54 -8.35 0.19 10.00
C PRO A 54 -8.26 0.16 8.47
N VAL A 55 -7.15 -0.30 7.91
CA VAL A 55 -6.95 -0.42 6.46
C VAL A 55 -7.76 -1.59 5.90
N GLU A 56 -7.78 -2.71 6.62
CA GLU A 56 -8.54 -3.91 6.22
C GLU A 56 -10.06 -3.70 6.30
N LYS A 57 -10.55 -2.94 7.29
CA LYS A 57 -11.98 -2.55 7.40
C LYS A 57 -12.47 -1.77 6.19
N GLU A 58 -11.56 -1.07 5.53
CA GLU A 58 -11.85 -0.27 4.34
C GLU A 58 -11.78 -1.09 3.04
N GLY A 59 -11.59 -2.41 3.14
CA GLY A 59 -11.60 -3.37 2.02
C GLY A 59 -10.23 -3.58 1.36
N ILE A 60 -9.14 -3.09 1.97
CA ILE A 60 -7.78 -3.21 1.43
C ILE A 60 -7.05 -4.35 2.13
N GLU A 61 -6.68 -5.38 1.38
CA GLU A 61 -5.93 -6.52 1.92
C GLU A 61 -4.49 -6.11 2.24
N VAL A 62 -4.01 -6.40 3.45
CA VAL A 62 -2.66 -6.04 3.85
C VAL A 62 -1.73 -7.24 4.02
N LEU A 63 -0.75 -7.36 3.12
CA LEU A 63 0.25 -8.40 3.09
C LEU A 63 1.55 -7.94 3.79
N VAL A 64 2.15 -8.82 4.59
CA VAL A 64 3.45 -8.57 5.28
C VAL A 64 4.63 -9.23 4.59
N ARG A 65 4.36 -10.02 3.55
CA ARG A 65 5.36 -10.64 2.68
C ARG A 65 4.81 -10.72 1.26
N PHE A 66 5.59 -10.26 0.30
CA PHE A 66 5.34 -10.52 -1.11
C PHE A 66 6.32 -11.59 -1.58
N SER A 67 5.80 -12.72 -2.04
CA SER A 67 6.59 -13.69 -2.78
C SER A 67 6.24 -13.51 -4.24
N VAL A 68 7.16 -12.96 -5.03
CA VAL A 68 7.05 -13.04 -6.49
C VAL A 68 7.16 -14.51 -6.83
N ARG A 69 6.06 -15.16 -7.20
CA ARG A 69 6.13 -16.45 -7.88
C ARG A 69 6.46 -16.13 -9.33
N GLU A 70 7.48 -16.79 -9.88
CA GLU A 70 7.74 -16.69 -11.31
C GLU A 70 6.46 -17.07 -12.05
N ILE A 71 5.93 -16.14 -12.85
CA ILE A 71 4.85 -16.43 -13.79
C ILE A 71 5.53 -17.24 -14.89
N PRO A 72 5.17 -18.51 -15.12
CA PRO A 72 5.74 -19.27 -16.22
C PRO A 72 5.41 -18.54 -17.53
N GLY A 73 6.46 -18.23 -18.29
CA GLY A 73 6.37 -17.55 -19.59
C GLY A 73 5.83 -18.44 -20.70
#